data_AF-A0A923IAW0-F1
#
_entry.id   AF-A0A923IAW0-F1
#
_cell.length_a   1.000
_cell.length_b   1.000
_cell.length_c   1.000
_cell.angle_alpha   90.00
_cell.angle_beta   90.00
_cell.angle_gamma   90.00
#
_symmetry.space_group_name_H-M   'P 1'
#
loop_
_entity.id
_entity.type
_entity.pdbx_description
1 polymer ?
#
loop_
_entity_poly.entity_id
_entity_poly.type
_entity_poly.pdbx_seq_one_letter_code
_entity_poly.pdbx_strand_id
1 'polypeptide(L)'
;MWIDDELAREAVTYRLASGLEGFVHVDQALEYELDPRYMRDLLLHRLTCEALDRIQASPLSRRELMRRLGTSPAQFYRLLDPTNYRKSVDKVVQLLYALDWDVDLVVRERVPRDPSLKRGDNLSAGKAREGKAVSAHA
;
A
#
# COMPACT_ATOMS: atom_id res chain seq x y z
N MET A 1 23.08 -9.30 -6.47
CA MET A 1 21.94 -9.19 -5.54
C MET A 1 22.18 -10.16 -4.43
N TRP A 2 22.27 -9.69 -3.20
CA TRP A 2 22.35 -10.53 -2.00
C TRP A 2 21.20 -10.16 -1.08
N ILE A 3 20.73 -11.13 -0.31
CA ILE A 3 19.71 -10.92 0.71
C ILE A 3 20.47 -10.43 1.95
N ASP A 4 20.11 -9.25 2.45
CA ASP A 4 20.74 -8.65 3.62
C ASP A 4 20.05 -9.14 4.90
N ASP A 5 20.80 -9.85 5.76
CA ASP A 5 20.30 -10.34 7.03
C ASP A 5 20.16 -9.21 8.08
N GLU A 6 20.76 -8.03 7.89
CA GLU A 6 20.59 -6.86 8.77
C GLU A 6 19.27 -6.11 8.54
N LEU A 7 18.65 -6.27 7.36
CA LEU A 7 17.35 -5.68 7.01
C LEU A 7 16.19 -6.68 7.17
N ALA A 8 16.35 -7.67 8.04
CA ALA A 8 15.34 -8.69 8.36
C ALA A 8 14.79 -9.45 7.13
N ARG A 9 15.52 -9.48 6.01
CA ARG A 9 15.07 -10.02 4.71
C ARG A 9 13.89 -9.29 4.07
N GLU A 10 13.63 -8.06 4.49
CA GLU A 10 12.55 -7.19 3.98
C GLU A 10 13.06 -6.17 2.95
N ALA A 11 14.31 -6.31 2.49
CA ALA A 11 14.89 -5.43 1.47
C ALA A 11 15.75 -6.18 0.45
N VAL A 12 15.78 -5.64 -0.76
CA VAL A 12 16.70 -6.04 -1.84
C VAL A 12 17.82 -5.01 -1.91
N THR A 13 19.04 -5.44 -1.59
CA THR A 13 20.25 -4.60 -1.73
C THR A 13 20.85 -4.76 -3.13
N TYR A 14 21.17 -3.63 -3.77
CA TYR A 14 21.78 -3.58 -5.09
C TYR A 14 23.07 -2.75 -5.08
N ARG A 15 24.02 -3.11 -5.95
CA ARG A 15 25.25 -2.37 -6.21
C ARG A 15 25.27 -1.96 -7.68
N LEU A 16 25.43 -0.67 -7.95
CA LEU A 16 25.54 -0.12 -9.30
C LEU A 16 26.95 -0.35 -9.86
N ALA A 17 27.09 -0.26 -11.18
CA ALA A 17 28.41 -0.32 -11.84
C ALA A 17 29.36 0.79 -11.36
N SER A 18 28.83 1.89 -10.82
CA SER A 18 29.59 2.96 -10.19
C SER A 18 30.14 2.60 -8.80
N GLY A 19 29.83 1.43 -8.26
CA GLY A 19 30.19 1.00 -6.91
C GLY A 19 29.27 1.51 -5.79
N LEU A 20 28.28 2.36 -6.12
CA LEU A 20 27.28 2.82 -5.17
C LEU A 20 26.33 1.69 -4.79
N GLU A 21 26.00 1.62 -3.51
CA GLU A 21 25.05 0.66 -2.94
C GLU A 21 23.78 1.35 -2.49
N GLY A 22 22.67 0.64 -2.60
CA GLY A 22 21.38 1.07 -2.09
C GLY A 22 20.50 -0.14 -1.80
N PHE A 23 19.39 0.09 -1.12
CA PHE A 23 18.39 -0.93 -0.83
C PHE A 23 17.00 -0.44 -1.24
N VAL A 24 16.16 -1.39 -1.66
CA VAL A 24 14.74 -1.17 -1.91
C VAL A 24 13.97 -2.09 -0.99
N HIS A 25 13.01 -1.55 -0.24
CA HIS A 25 12.13 -2.37 0.58
C HIS A 25 11.35 -3.36 -0.31
N VAL A 26 11.17 -4.60 0.13
CA VAL A 26 10.52 -5.67 -0.65
C VAL A 26 9.11 -5.25 -1.05
N ASP A 27 8.36 -4.58 -0.18
CA ASP A 27 7.04 -4.02 -0.53
C ASP A 27 7.12 -3.04 -1.71
N GLN A 28 8.11 -2.15 -1.71
CA GLN A 28 8.31 -1.18 -2.79
C GLN A 28 8.74 -1.86 -4.09
N ALA A 29 9.52 -2.94 -4.01
CA ALA A 29 9.90 -3.75 -5.16
C ALA A 29 8.71 -4.55 -5.72
N LEU A 30 7.90 -5.18 -4.87
CA LEU A 30 6.71 -5.93 -5.27
C LEU A 30 5.60 -5.01 -5.81
N GLU A 31 5.45 -3.82 -5.24
CA GLU A 31 4.57 -2.78 -5.76
C GLU A 31 5.05 -2.28 -7.13
N TYR A 32 6.37 -2.20 -7.33
CA TYR A 32 6.96 -1.85 -8.62
C TYR A 32 6.77 -2.95 -9.67
N GLU A 33 6.97 -4.21 -9.29
CA GLU A 33 6.77 -5.38 -10.16
C GLU A 33 5.28 -5.68 -10.40
N LEU A 34 4.38 -5.08 -9.62
CA LEU A 34 2.94 -5.28 -9.66
C LEU A 34 2.55 -6.76 -9.49
N ASP A 35 3.25 -7.49 -8.62
CA ASP A 35 2.96 -8.90 -8.38
C ASP A 35 1.47 -9.07 -8.01
N PRO A 36 0.69 -9.89 -8.74
CA PRO A 36 -0.75 -10.00 -8.51
C PRO A 36 -1.12 -10.48 -7.11
N ARG A 37 -0.29 -11.30 -6.45
CA ARG A 37 -0.57 -11.77 -5.08
C ARG A 37 -0.33 -10.64 -4.09
N TYR A 38 0.77 -9.92 -4.23
CA TYR A 38 1.06 -8.75 -3.40
C TYR A 38 0.00 -7.65 -3.56
N MET A 39 -0.41 -7.34 -4.80
CA MET A 39 -1.48 -6.37 -5.07
C MET A 39 -2.82 -6.78 -4.45
N ARG A 40 -3.16 -8.06 -4.50
CA ARG A 40 -4.34 -8.60 -3.80
C ARG A 40 -4.21 -8.44 -2.29
N ASP A 41 -3.05 -8.76 -1.73
CA ASP A 41 -2.81 -8.70 -0.28
C ASP A 41 -2.85 -7.25 0.22
N LEU A 42 -2.34 -6.30 -0.56
CA LEU A 42 -2.44 -4.87 -0.32
C LEU A 42 -3.90 -4.37 -0.37
N LEU A 43 -4.69 -4.81 -1.36
CA LEU A 43 -6.12 -4.51 -1.43
C LEU A 43 -6.84 -5.07 -0.20
N LEU A 44 -6.57 -6.33 0.15
CA LEU A 44 -7.18 -7.00 1.29
C LEU A 44 -6.84 -6.31 2.61
N HIS A 45 -5.58 -5.88 2.78
CA HIS A 45 -5.13 -5.11 3.93
C HIS A 45 -5.92 -3.79 4.04
N ARG A 46 -5.94 -2.99 2.97
CA ARG A 46 -6.66 -1.70 2.92
C ARG A 46 -8.14 -1.85 3.27
N LEU A 47 -8.82 -2.83 2.65
CA LEU A 47 -10.23 -3.11 2.94
C LEU A 47 -10.46 -3.56 4.40
N THR A 48 -9.49 -4.28 4.98
CA THR A 48 -9.58 -4.69 6.39
C THR A 48 -9.46 -3.49 7.32
N CYS A 49 -8.51 -2.59 7.07
CA CYS A 49 -8.35 -1.36 7.85
C CYS A 49 -9.63 -0.52 7.78
N GLU A 50 -10.17 -0.33 6.58
CA GLU A 50 -11.46 0.37 6.40
C GLU A 50 -12.57 -0.31 7.22
N ALA A 51 -12.70 -1.64 7.13
CA ALA A 51 -13.71 -2.36 7.90
C ALA A 51 -13.52 -2.19 9.42
N LEU A 52 -12.29 -2.18 9.93
CA LEU A 52 -11.99 -1.94 11.35
C LEU A 52 -12.40 -0.52 11.78
N ASP A 53 -12.08 0.49 10.98
CA ASP A 53 -12.44 1.87 11.26
C ASP A 53 -13.97 2.05 11.26
N ARG A 54 -14.67 1.45 10.30
CA ARG A 54 -16.14 1.45 10.26
C ARG A 54 -16.77 0.70 11.42
N ILE A 55 -16.17 -0.41 11.88
CA ILE A 55 -16.64 -1.11 13.09
C ILE A 55 -16.53 -0.21 14.32
N GLN A 56 -15.42 0.54 14.46
CA GLN A 56 -15.23 1.46 15.59
C GLN A 56 -16.22 2.62 15.56
N ALA A 57 -16.56 3.13 14.37
CA ALA A 57 -17.53 4.20 14.20
C ALA A 57 -18.99 3.73 14.26
N SER A 58 -19.24 2.42 14.08
CA SER A 58 -20.59 1.86 14.01
C SER A 58 -21.23 1.72 15.40
N PRO A 59 -22.55 1.99 15.54
CA PRO A 59 -23.29 1.65 16.76
C PRO A 59 -23.56 0.15 16.91
N LEU A 60 -23.23 -0.68 15.90
CA LEU A 60 -23.51 -2.10 15.91
C LEU A 60 -22.59 -2.87 16.84
N SER A 61 -23.16 -3.74 17.68
CA SER A 61 -22.36 -4.65 18.49
C SER A 61 -21.68 -5.70 17.62
N ARG A 62 -20.51 -6.20 18.07
CA ARG A 62 -19.84 -7.34 17.41
C ARG A 62 -20.76 -8.56 17.25
N ARG A 63 -21.67 -8.80 18.21
CA ARG A 63 -22.66 -9.90 18.12
C ARG A 63 -23.66 -9.68 16.99
N GLU A 64 -24.12 -8.45 16.82
CA GLU A 64 -25.02 -8.12 15.72
C GLU A 64 -24.34 -8.27 14.36
N LEU A 65 -23.08 -7.84 14.24
CA LEU A 65 -22.29 -8.07 13.02
C LEU A 65 -22.11 -9.56 12.72
N MET A 66 -21.79 -10.37 13.72
CA MET A 66 -21.70 -11.83 13.56
C MET A 66 -23.03 -12.46 13.11
N ARG A 67 -24.16 -11.98 13.65
CA ARG A 67 -25.51 -12.41 13.27
C ARG A 67 -25.82 -12.06 11.81
N ARG A 68 -25.55 -10.82 11.39
CA ARG A 68 -25.74 -10.35 10.00
C ARG A 68 -24.87 -11.13 9.01
N LEU A 69 -23.63 -11.43 9.38
CA LEU A 69 -22.69 -12.20 8.56
C LEU A 69 -22.95 -13.71 8.57
N GLY A 70 -23.80 -14.22 9.47
CA GLY A 70 -24.01 -15.66 9.64
C GLY A 70 -22.73 -16.42 10.00
N THR A 71 -21.85 -15.82 10.82
CA THR A 71 -20.51 -16.35 11.09
C THR A 71 -20.26 -16.60 12.58
N SER A 72 -19.35 -17.54 12.87
CA SER A 72 -18.93 -17.82 14.25
C SER A 72 -17.96 -16.75 14.79
N PRO A 73 -17.81 -16.61 16.13
CA PRO A 73 -16.85 -15.68 16.71
C PRO A 73 -15.41 -15.89 16.24
N ALA A 74 -14.97 -17.15 16.11
CA ALA A 74 -13.63 -17.45 15.64
C ALA A 74 -13.41 -16.99 14.19
N GLN A 75 -14.39 -17.20 13.31
CA GLN A 75 -14.32 -16.74 11.93
C GLN A 75 -14.37 -15.21 11.84
N PHE A 76 -15.21 -14.56 12.66
CA PHE A 76 -15.28 -13.11 12.73
C PHE A 76 -13.95 -12.48 13.13
N TYR A 77 -13.33 -12.93 14.22
CA TYR A 77 -12.05 -12.36 14.65
C TYR A 77 -10.90 -12.65 13.65
N ARG A 78 -10.90 -13.81 12.98
CA ARG A 78 -9.96 -14.07 11.88
C ARG A 78 -10.18 -13.17 10.67
N LEU A 79 -11.41 -12.74 10.43
CA LEU A 79 -11.74 -11.80 9.35
C LEU A 79 -11.21 -10.39 9.66
N LEU A 80 -11.25 -10.00 10.94
CA LEU A 80 -10.78 -8.70 11.40
C LEU A 80 -9.25 -8.58 11.50
N ASP A 81 -8.53 -9.70 11.56
CA ASP A 81 -7.07 -9.70 11.68
C ASP A 81 -6.39 -9.19 10.39
N PRO A 82 -5.71 -8.01 10.40
CA PRO A 82 -5.07 -7.43 9.22
C PRO A 82 -3.80 -8.17 8.78
N THR A 83 -3.25 -9.06 9.62
CA THR A 83 -2.07 -9.89 9.28
C THR A 83 -2.46 -11.21 8.60
N ASN A 84 -3.74 -11.57 8.65
CA ASN A 84 -4.26 -12.77 8.03
C ASN A 84 -4.56 -12.54 6.54
N TYR A 85 -3.57 -12.74 5.67
CA TYR A 85 -3.72 -12.66 4.21
C TYR A 85 -4.38 -13.89 3.56
N ARG A 86 -4.73 -14.92 4.34
CA ARG A 86 -5.44 -16.12 3.83
C ARG A 86 -6.96 -15.92 3.77
N LYS A 87 -7.48 -14.85 4.37
CA LYS A 87 -8.92 -14.55 4.35
C LYS A 87 -9.35 -14.03 2.98
N SER A 88 -10.65 -14.14 2.70
CA SER A 88 -11.21 -13.77 1.41
C SER A 88 -11.54 -12.28 1.34
N VAL A 89 -11.22 -11.63 0.22
CA VAL A 89 -11.67 -10.26 -0.10
C VAL A 89 -13.20 -10.19 -0.07
N ASP A 90 -13.89 -11.17 -0.64
CA ASP A 90 -15.35 -11.28 -0.63
C ASP A 90 -15.93 -11.23 0.79
N LYS A 91 -15.26 -11.84 1.78
CA LYS A 91 -15.72 -11.80 3.17
C LYS A 91 -15.55 -10.43 3.82
N VAL A 92 -14.50 -9.69 3.45
CA VAL A 92 -14.34 -8.30 3.92
C VAL A 92 -15.38 -7.39 3.27
N VAL A 93 -15.70 -7.60 2.00
CA VAL A 93 -16.79 -6.88 1.31
C VAL A 93 -18.14 -7.17 1.97
N GLN A 94 -18.47 -8.44 2.25
CA GLN A 94 -19.69 -8.79 2.99
C GLN A 94 -19.76 -8.15 4.37
N LEU A 95 -18.63 -8.02 5.08
CA LEU A 95 -18.57 -7.31 6.36
C LEU A 95 -18.88 -5.82 6.21
N LEU A 96 -18.35 -5.15 5.18
CA LEU A 96 -18.64 -3.74 4.89
C LEU A 96 -20.13 -3.54 4.57
N TYR A 97 -20.73 -4.42 3.77
CA TYR A 97 -22.19 -4.41 3.55
C TYR A 97 -22.98 -4.66 4.83
N ALA A 98 -22.55 -5.59 5.69
CA ALA A 98 -23.21 -5.83 6.98
C ALA A 98 -23.12 -4.65 7.96
N LEU A 99 -22.15 -3.75 7.74
CA LEU A 99 -21.99 -2.46 8.43
C LEU A 99 -22.81 -1.33 7.78
N ASP A 100 -23.67 -1.66 6.81
CA ASP A 100 -24.50 -0.71 6.05
C ASP A 100 -23.68 0.25 5.16
N TRP A 101 -22.53 -0.21 4.65
CA TRP A 101 -21.70 0.53 3.70
C TRP A 101 -21.62 -0.16 2.33
N ASP A 102 -21.90 0.61 1.28
CA ASP A 102 -21.68 0.18 -0.09
C ASP A 102 -20.18 0.14 -0.43
N VAL A 103 -19.82 -0.79 -1.32
CA VAL A 103 -18.44 -0.99 -1.78
C VAL A 103 -18.39 -0.96 -3.30
N ASP A 104 -17.83 0.12 -3.84
CA ASP A 104 -17.58 0.27 -5.27
C ASP A 104 -16.13 -0.07 -5.61
N LEU A 105 -15.94 -0.98 -6.58
CA LEU A 105 -14.63 -1.37 -7.09
C LEU A 105 -14.39 -0.73 -8.45
N VAL A 106 -13.37 0.13 -8.53
CA VAL A 106 -12.96 0.78 -9.78
C VAL A 106 -11.82 0.01 -10.44
N VAL A 107 -12.08 -0.58 -11.60
CA VAL A 107 -11.06 -1.19 -12.45
C VAL A 107 -10.49 -0.11 -13.38
N ARG A 108 -9.17 0.00 -13.43
CA ARG A 108 -8.47 0.98 -14.28
C ARG A 108 -7.55 0.25 -15.26
N GLU A 109 -7.31 0.87 -16.41
CA GLU A 109 -6.30 0.38 -17.34
C GLU A 109 -4.94 0.32 -16.64
N ARG A 110 -4.22 -0.78 -16.84
CA ARG A 110 -2.88 -0.94 -16.30
C ARG A 110 -1.90 -0.19 -17.17
N VAL A 111 -1.45 0.97 -16.72
CA VAL A 111 -0.34 1.68 -17.37
C VAL A 111 0.95 0.90 -17.11
N PRO A 112 1.62 0.37 -18.15
CA PRO A 112 2.93 -0.25 -17.97
C PRO A 112 3.90 0.80 -17.42
N ARG A 113 4.48 0.58 -16.24
CA ARG A 113 5.58 1.41 -15.77
C ARG A 113 6.81 1.04 -16.60
N ASP A 114 7.07 1.81 -17.64
CA ASP A 114 8.24 1.63 -18.51
C ASP A 114 9.54 1.76 -17.70
N PRO A 115 10.35 0.69 -17.56
CA PRO A 115 11.63 0.74 -16.87
C PRO A 115 12.64 1.69 -17.53
N SER A 116 12.42 2.06 -18.79
CA SER A 116 13.31 2.95 -19.56
C SER A 116 13.06 4.45 -19.31
N LEU A 117 11.95 4.83 -18.66
CA LEU A 117 11.61 6.24 -18.38
C LEU A 117 12.43 6.90 -17.24
N LYS A 118 13.41 6.21 -16.65
CA LYS A 118 14.36 6.80 -15.67
C LYS A 118 15.82 6.72 -16.09
N ARG A 119 16.11 6.88 -17.38
CA ARG A 119 17.47 7.24 -17.85
C ARG A 119 17.42 8.61 -18.53
N GLY A 120 17.64 9.65 -17.72
CA GLY A 120 17.79 11.04 -18.18
C GLY A 120 16.54 11.86 -17.94
N ASP A 121 16.57 12.68 -16.89
CA ASP A 121 15.95 14.03 -16.83
C ASP A 121 15.74 14.50 -15.38
N ASN A 122 16.70 14.23 -14.49
CA ASN A 122 16.79 14.93 -13.21
C ASN A 122 18.25 15.07 -12.75
N LEU A 123 19.08 15.69 -13.58
CA LEU A 123 20.33 16.34 -13.16
C LEU A 123 20.57 17.54 -14.09
N SER A 124 19.84 18.64 -13.84
CA SER A 124 20.29 20.05 -14.08
C SER A 124 19.15 21.09 -14.13
N ALA A 125 18.00 20.88 -13.48
CA ALA A 125 17.08 21.99 -13.15
C ALA A 125 17.26 22.38 -11.67
N GLY A 126 18.46 22.88 -11.34
CA GLY A 126 18.83 23.19 -9.96
C GLY A 126 20.12 23.98 -9.87
N LYS A 127 20.27 25.04 -10.67
CA LYS A 127 21.24 26.10 -10.39
C LYS A 127 20.53 27.43 -10.30
N ALA A 128 20.47 27.92 -9.06
CA ALA A 128 20.60 29.31 -8.65
C ALA A 128 19.65 30.33 -9.32
N ARG A 129 18.47 30.49 -8.72
CA ARG A 129 17.89 31.83 -8.57
C ARG A 129 18.27 32.35 -7.18
N GLU A 130 19.43 32.99 -7.08
CA GLU A 130 19.80 33.84 -5.96
C GLU A 130 20.49 35.11 -6.50
N GLY A 131 19.94 36.27 -6.13
CA GLY A 131 20.68 37.53 -6.01
C GLY A 131 20.63 38.52 -7.18
N LYS A 132 19.64 39.41 -7.22
CA LYS A 132 19.81 40.88 -7.10
C LYS A 132 18.52 41.68 -7.37
N ALA A 133 17.90 42.11 -6.29
CA ALA A 133 17.36 43.47 -6.11
C ALA A 133 17.98 43.91 -4.77
N VAL A 134 18.65 45.05 -4.59
CA VAL A 134 18.19 46.43 -4.72
C VAL A 134 19.44 47.33 -4.63
N SER A 135 19.56 48.37 -5.45
CA SER A 135 20.00 49.72 -5.02
C SER A 135 20.12 50.66 -6.22
N ALA A 136 19.21 51.64 -6.30
CA ALA A 136 19.45 52.94 -6.91
C ALA A 136 18.37 53.91 -6.42
N HIS A 137 18.65 54.63 -5.33
CA HIS A 137 18.05 55.93 -5.01
C HIS A 137 19.09 56.76 -4.25
N ALA A 138 19.67 57.71 -4.98
CA ALA A 138 19.99 59.08 -4.55
C ALA A 138 20.36 59.87 -5.82
#